data_AF-A0A5P3XF20-F1
#
_entry.id   AF-A0A5P3XF20-F1
#
_cell.length_a   1.000
_cell.length_b   1.000
_cell.length_c   1.000
_cell.angle_alpha   90.00
_cell.angle_beta   90.00
_cell.angle_gamma   90.00
#
_symmetry.space_group_name_H-M   'P 1'
#
loop_
_entity.id
_entity.type
_entity.pdbx_description
1 polymer ?
#
loop_
_entity_poly.entity_id
_entity_poly.type
_entity_poly.pdbx_seq_one_letter_code
_entity_poly.pdbx_strand_id
1 'polypeptide(L)'
;MASEMQRLVVRNIDRDSLLLAISEREDIVEVMQMFRDDKDYAPREYMDVKQFAKYVQASESYVRSLAKYADENNLFCITKVGREYRLDRLSYEKWVINGGIF
;
A
#
# COMPACT_ATOMS: atom_id res chain seq x y z
N MET A 1 19.19 -12.45 -14.32
CA MET A 1 19.15 -13.20 -13.03
C MET A 1 20.55 -13.21 -12.44
N ALA A 2 20.70 -12.93 -11.14
CA ALA A 2 22.01 -12.96 -10.48
C ALA A 2 22.52 -14.40 -10.30
N SER A 3 23.83 -14.59 -10.51
CA SER A 3 24.51 -15.88 -10.37
C SER A 3 24.57 -16.35 -8.91
N GLU A 4 24.78 -17.63 -8.69
CA GLU A 4 24.88 -18.23 -7.35
C GLU A 4 26.04 -17.62 -6.52
N MET A 5 27.15 -17.32 -7.19
CA MET A 5 28.29 -16.62 -6.59
C MET A 5 27.93 -15.19 -6.18
N GLN A 6 27.18 -14.45 -7.01
CA GLN A 6 26.70 -13.10 -6.66
C GLN A 6 25.75 -13.14 -5.45
N ARG A 7 24.88 -14.16 -5.36
CA ARG A 7 24.00 -14.34 -4.19
C ARG A 7 24.78 -14.64 -2.92
N LEU A 8 25.85 -15.43 -3.00
CA LEU A 8 26.75 -15.74 -1.88
C LEU A 8 27.49 -14.49 -1.39
N VAL A 9 27.95 -13.62 -2.29
CA VAL A 9 28.60 -12.36 -1.92
C VAL A 9 27.64 -11.46 -1.15
N VAL A 10 26.42 -11.24 -1.67
CA VAL A 10 25.42 -10.39 -1.01
C VAL A 10 25.07 -10.90 0.40
N ARG A 11 24.99 -12.22 0.60
CA ARG A 11 24.67 -12.82 1.91
C ARG A 11 25.76 -12.65 2.97
N ASN A 12 27.00 -12.37 2.56
CA ASN A 12 28.15 -12.23 3.46
C ASN A 12 28.63 -10.78 3.61
N ILE A 13 28.01 -9.82 2.93
CA ILE A 13 28.27 -8.40 3.16
C ILE A 13 27.67 -8.01 4.52
N ASP A 14 28.43 -7.23 5.30
CA ASP A 14 27.91 -6.69 6.55
C ASP A 14 26.77 -5.70 6.28
N ARG A 15 25.80 -5.68 7.19
CA ARG A 15 24.55 -4.95 6.98
C ARG A 15 24.77 -3.44 6.77
N ASP A 16 25.76 -2.85 7.44
CA ASP A 16 26.02 -1.42 7.37
C ASP A 16 26.66 -1.03 6.04
N SER A 17 27.63 -1.81 5.55
CA SER A 17 28.19 -1.65 4.20
C SER A 17 27.15 -1.86 3.10
N LEU A 18 26.23 -2.81 3.27
CA LEU A 18 25.13 -2.99 2.32
C LEU A 18 24.22 -1.76 2.29
N LEU A 19 23.87 -1.22 3.46
CA LEU A 19 23.03 -0.03 3.56
C LEU A 19 23.71 1.21 2.99
N LEU A 20 25.02 1.38 3.22
CA LEU A 20 25.85 2.43 2.62
C LEU A 20 25.83 2.34 1.10
N ALA A 21 26.15 1.16 0.54
CA ALA A 21 26.14 0.95 -0.91
C ALA A 21 24.76 1.17 -1.54
N ILE A 22 23.67 0.84 -0.84
CA ILE A 22 22.30 1.14 -1.26
C ILE A 22 22.02 2.65 -1.19
N SER A 23 22.50 3.33 -0.15
CA SER A 23 22.26 4.76 0.06
C SER A 23 22.99 5.66 -0.95
N GLU A 24 24.11 5.19 -1.51
CA GLU A 24 24.90 5.90 -2.52
C GLU A 24 24.32 5.76 -3.94
N ARG A 25 23.31 4.91 -4.13
CA ARG A 25 22.65 4.76 -5.43
C ARG A 25 21.78 5.98 -5.72
N GLU A 26 22.08 6.67 -6.82
CA GLU A 26 21.29 7.81 -7.29
C GLU A 26 19.83 7.45 -7.58
N ASP A 27 19.57 6.20 -7.99
CA ASP A 27 18.23 5.71 -8.34
C ASP A 27 17.43 5.15 -7.16
N ILE A 28 17.98 5.11 -5.94
CA ILE A 28 17.30 4.47 -4.81
C ILE A 28 15.96 5.14 -4.46
N VAL A 29 15.87 6.47 -4.66
CA VAL A 29 14.64 7.23 -4.43
C VAL A 29 13.56 6.83 -5.42
N GLU A 30 13.89 6.73 -6.71
CA GLU A 30 12.96 6.30 -7.76
C GLU A 30 12.53 4.84 -7.54
N VAL A 31 13.47 3.96 -7.19
CA VAL A 31 13.19 2.57 -6.84
C VAL A 31 12.23 2.48 -5.66
N MET A 32 12.47 3.25 -4.58
CA MET A 32 11.55 3.29 -3.44
C MET A 32 10.18 3.86 -3.79
N GLN A 33 10.09 4.85 -4.70
CA GLN A 33 8.81 5.36 -5.18
C GLN A 33 8.05 4.30 -5.97
N MET A 34 8.73 3.54 -6.84
CA MET A 34 8.12 2.42 -7.57
C MET A 34 7.49 1.41 -6.60
N PHE A 35 8.19 1.02 -5.53
CA PHE A 35 7.61 0.12 -4.51
C PHE A 35 6.48 0.76 -3.70
N ARG A 36 6.53 2.08 -3.46
CA ARG A 36 5.52 2.79 -2.66
C ARG A 36 4.18 2.89 -3.39
N ASP A 37 4.22 2.98 -4.72
CA ASP A 37 3.02 3.08 -5.57
C ASP A 37 2.57 1.73 -6.15
N ASP A 38 3.42 0.70 -6.08
CA ASP A 38 3.07 -0.65 -6.47
C ASP A 38 1.99 -1.23 -5.55
N LYS A 39 0.92 -1.80 -6.13
CA LYS A 39 -0.22 -2.31 -5.36
C LYS A 39 0.17 -3.42 -4.38
N ASP A 40 1.20 -4.20 -4.68
CA ASP A 40 1.65 -5.35 -3.88
C ASP A 40 2.59 -4.94 -2.72
N TYR A 41 3.24 -3.78 -2.84
CA TYR A 41 4.25 -3.32 -1.87
C TYR A 41 3.89 -2.02 -1.16
N ALA A 42 2.87 -1.30 -1.64
CA ALA A 42 2.38 -0.08 -1.01
C ALA A 42 1.98 -0.35 0.46
N PRO A 43 2.41 0.50 1.41
CA PRO A 43 1.95 0.41 2.78
C PRO A 43 0.41 0.43 2.83
N ARG A 44 -0.17 -0.48 3.61
CA ARG A 44 -1.62 -0.60 3.80
C ARG A 44 -2.00 -0.36 5.24
N GLU A 45 -3.05 0.43 5.44
CA GLU A 45 -3.67 0.64 6.73
C GLU A 45 -5.14 0.26 6.64
N TYR A 46 -5.40 -1.04 6.79
CA TYR A 46 -6.74 -1.58 6.71
C TYR A 46 -7.54 -1.29 7.98
N MET A 47 -8.73 -0.72 7.79
CA MET A 47 -9.73 -0.51 8.82
C MET A 47 -10.98 -1.34 8.53
N ASP A 48 -11.66 -1.78 9.58
CA ASP A 48 -13.02 -2.30 9.45
C ASP A 48 -14.03 -1.18 9.16
N VAL A 49 -15.25 -1.56 8.75
CA VAL A 49 -16.33 -0.62 8.40
C VAL A 49 -16.63 0.37 9.53
N LYS A 50 -16.58 -0.07 10.79
CA LYS A 50 -16.95 0.74 11.95
C LYS A 50 -15.86 1.76 12.29
N GLN A 51 -14.60 1.34 12.21
CA GLN A 51 -13.44 2.21 12.34
C GLN A 51 -13.43 3.25 11.22
N PHE A 52 -13.65 2.82 9.99
CA PHE A 52 -13.66 3.70 8.83
C PHE A 52 -14.82 4.70 8.87
N ALA A 53 -16.01 4.26 9.32
CA ALA A 53 -17.16 5.14 9.52
C ALA A 53 -16.87 6.29 10.50
N LYS A 54 -16.15 6.01 11.58
CA LYS A 54 -15.69 7.06 12.50
C LYS A 54 -14.65 7.97 11.85
N TYR A 55 -13.73 7.41 11.07
CA TYR A 55 -12.68 8.15 10.38
C TYR A 55 -13.26 9.17 9.37
N VAL A 56 -14.18 8.74 8.50
CA VAL A 56 -14.83 9.65 7.53
C VAL A 56 -16.05 10.40 8.09
N GLN A 57 -16.36 10.21 9.37
CA GLN A 57 -17.53 10.80 10.04
C GLN A 57 -18.87 10.53 9.32
N ALA A 58 -19.08 9.28 8.90
CA ALA A 58 -20.28 8.84 8.19
C ALA A 58 -20.94 7.62 8.84
N SER A 59 -22.10 7.21 8.33
CA SER A 59 -22.76 5.98 8.78
C SER A 59 -22.04 4.72 8.29
N GLU A 60 -22.15 3.61 9.02
CA GLU A 60 -21.63 2.31 8.55
C GLU A 60 -22.28 1.86 7.23
N SER A 61 -23.55 2.25 6.99
CA SER A 61 -24.26 1.96 5.74
C SER A 61 -23.62 2.67 4.54
N TYR A 62 -23.26 3.95 4.71
CA TYR A 62 -22.52 4.71 3.72
C TYR A 62 -21.18 4.04 3.41
N VAL A 63 -20.41 3.67 4.45
CA VAL A 63 -19.10 3.02 4.26
C VAL A 63 -19.23 1.67 3.55
N ARG A 64 -20.25 0.87 3.84
CA ARG A 64 -20.48 -0.40 3.11
C ARG A 64 -20.79 -0.16 1.64
N SER A 65 -21.56 0.89 1.35
CA SER A 65 -21.90 1.28 -0.02
C SER A 65 -20.67 1.81 -0.77
N LEU A 66 -19.87 2.65 -0.12
CA LEU A 66 -18.59 3.15 -0.61
C LEU A 66 -17.62 2.00 -0.87
N ALA A 67 -17.47 1.07 0.07
CA ALA A 67 -16.58 -0.09 -0.08
C ALA A 67 -16.99 -0.95 -1.28
N LYS A 68 -18.29 -1.20 -1.45
CA LYS A 68 -18.81 -1.94 -2.60
C LYS A 68 -18.53 -1.19 -3.90
N TYR A 69 -18.84 0.11 -3.96
CA TYR A 69 -18.60 0.94 -5.14
C TYR A 69 -17.12 1.00 -5.51
N ALA A 70 -16.24 1.15 -4.52
CA ALA A 70 -14.80 1.19 -4.71
C ALA A 70 -14.22 -0.15 -5.17
N ASP A 71 -14.73 -1.27 -4.65
CA ASP A 71 -14.35 -2.64 -5.05
C ASP A 71 -14.77 -2.91 -6.50
N GLU A 72 -16.00 -2.55 -6.87
CA GLU A 72 -16.53 -2.74 -8.23
C GLU A 72 -15.82 -1.87 -9.28
N ASN A 73 -15.35 -0.69 -8.89
CA ASN A 73 -14.74 0.28 -9.80
C ASN A 73 -13.21 0.41 -9.63
N ASN A 74 -12.59 -0.42 -8.77
CA ASN A 74 -11.14 -0.43 -8.51
C ASN A 74 -10.57 0.96 -8.16
N LEU A 75 -11.29 1.73 -7.33
CA LEU A 75 -10.99 3.14 -7.04
C LEU A 75 -9.88 3.32 -6.00
N PHE A 76 -9.94 2.50 -4.95
CA PHE A 76 -8.91 2.38 -3.92
C PHE A 76 -8.95 0.96 -3.35
N CYS A 77 -8.00 0.62 -2.49
CA CYS A 77 -7.81 -0.77 -2.10
C CYS A 77 -8.85 -1.20 -1.06
N ILE A 78 -9.63 -2.19 -1.47
CA ILE A 78 -10.59 -2.90 -0.66
C ILE A 78 -10.13 -4.35 -0.55
N THR A 79 -10.24 -4.93 0.63
CA THR A 79 -10.04 -6.36 0.85
C THR A 79 -11.27 -6.94 1.54
N LYS A 80 -11.65 -8.17 1.20
CA LYS A 80 -12.71 -8.91 1.88
C LYS A 80 -12.11 -9.90 2.86
N VAL A 81 -12.56 -9.85 4.11
CA VAL A 81 -12.25 -10.85 5.14
C VAL A 81 -13.56 -11.54 5.51
N GLY A 82 -13.79 -12.70 4.89
CA GLY A 82 -15.08 -13.38 4.97
C GLY A 82 -16.19 -12.56 4.29
N ARG A 83 -17.19 -12.12 5.09
CA ARG A 83 -18.32 -11.29 4.62
C ARG A 83 -18.14 -9.80 4.93
N GLU A 84 -16.99 -9.41 5.47
CA GLU A 84 -16.72 -8.02 5.84
C GLU A 84 -15.72 -7.35 4.90
N TYR A 85 -15.92 -6.06 4.69
CA TYR A 85 -14.94 -5.21 4.02
C TYR A 85 -13.85 -4.74 4.99
N ARG A 86 -12.66 -4.60 4.45
CA ARG A 86 -11.53 -3.87 5.00
C ARG A 86 -11.14 -2.81 3.99
N LEU A 87 -11.15 -1.55 4.42
CA LEU A 87 -10.85 -0.39 3.59
C LEU A 87 -9.45 0.09 3.96
N ASP A 88 -8.58 0.26 2.98
CA ASP A 88 -7.25 0.83 3.18
C ASP A 88 -7.34 2.37 3.23
N ARG A 89 -7.03 2.96 4.39
CA ARG A 89 -7.10 4.42 4.60
C ARG A 89 -6.19 5.17 3.62
N LEU A 90 -4.97 4.68 3.42
CA LEU A 90 -3.97 5.39 2.64
C LEU A 90 -4.35 5.50 1.16
N SER A 91 -4.83 4.41 0.56
CA SER A 91 -5.31 4.46 -0.83
C SER A 91 -6.62 5.23 -0.98
N TYR A 92 -7.50 5.24 0.03
CA TYR A 92 -8.69 6.10 0.04
C TYR A 92 -8.31 7.59 0.03
N GLU A 93 -7.39 8.01 0.92
CA GLU A 93 -6.90 9.40 0.95
C GLU A 93 -6.31 9.81 -0.40
N LYS A 94 -5.50 8.94 -1.01
CA LYS A 94 -4.95 9.17 -2.36
C LYS A 94 -6.04 9.36 -3.41
N TRP A 95 -7.09 8.53 -3.37
CA TRP A 95 -8.23 8.64 -4.28
C TRP A 95 -8.99 9.97 -4.11
N VAL A 96 -9.27 10.38 -2.87
CA VAL A 96 -9.94 11.65 -2.57
C VAL A 96 -9.11 12.86 -3.03
N ILE A 97 -7.80 12.86 -2.75
CA ILE A 97 -6.88 13.94 -3.18
C ILE A 97 -6.88 14.08 -4.71
N ASN A 98 -7.02 12.97 -5.44
CA ASN A 98 -7.11 12.96 -6.90
C ASN A 98 -8.51 13.31 -7.44
N GLY A 99 -9.42 13.82 -6.61
CA GLY A 99 -10.76 14.24 -7.01
C GLY A 99 -11.81 13.14 -7.00
N GLY A 100 -11.55 12.04 -6.28
CA GLY A 100 -12.53 10.98 -6.06
C GLY A 100 -13.79 11.47 -5.34
N ILE A 101 -14.96 11.16 -5.89
CA ILE A 101 -16.28 11.52 -5.35
C ILE A 101 -17.15 10.26 -5.31
N PHE A 102 -17.90 10.07 -4.23
CA PHE A 102 -18.87 9.00 -4.04
C PHE A 102 -20.25 9.58 -3.73
#